data_AF-A0A382GEP2-F1
#
_entry.id   AF-A0A382GEP2-F1
#
_cell.length_a   1.000
_cell.length_b   1.000
_cell.length_c   1.000
_cell.angle_alpha   90.00
_cell.angle_beta   90.00
_cell.angle_gamma   90.00
#
_symmetry.space_group_name_H-M   'P 1'
#
loop_
_entity.id
_entity.type
_entity.pdbx_description
1 polymer ?
#
loop_
_entity_poly.entity_id
_entity_poly.type
_entity_poly.pdbx_seq_one_letter_code
_entity_poly.pdbx_strand_id
1 'polypeptide(L)'
;MQENKTDKLSFSSILIVIACITLPIALKPDSAAVFIQETYQGIVNLFGSAYMVFGIVTLVFLLVLAFSKYGKFVLGGKDTTPEFDNFSWASMLFCSGIGGGILYWSGVEWAYYVNQPPFGLEPLSQD
;
A
#
# COMPACT_ATOMS: atom_id res chain seq x y z
N MET A 1 -0.29 20.66 -28.43
CA MET A 1 0.77 19.70 -28.09
C MET A 1 1.72 20.39 -27.12
N GLN A 2 1.60 20.13 -25.82
CA GLN A 2 2.52 20.69 -24.84
C GLN A 2 3.87 19.97 -24.95
N GLU A 3 4.96 20.73 -24.94
CA GLU A 3 6.32 20.23 -25.02
C GLU A 3 6.62 19.37 -23.79
N ASN A 4 6.75 18.06 -23.97
CA ASN A 4 6.99 17.12 -22.87
C ASN A 4 8.47 17.22 -22.43
N LYS A 5 8.78 18.27 -21.66
CA LYS A 5 10.10 18.46 -21.05
C LYS A 5 10.16 17.66 -19.76
N THR A 6 10.98 16.63 -19.73
CA THR A 6 11.30 15.89 -18.51
C THR A 6 11.79 16.87 -17.45
N ASP A 7 11.13 16.91 -16.30
CA ASP A 7 11.62 17.65 -15.15
C ASP A 7 12.93 17.02 -14.66
N LYS A 8 14.04 17.63 -15.06
CA LYS A 8 15.39 17.13 -14.79
C LYS A 8 15.70 17.09 -13.30
N LEU A 9 15.10 17.97 -12.49
CA LEU A 9 15.32 17.99 -11.05
C LEU A 9 14.62 16.80 -10.38
N SER A 10 13.36 16.56 -10.72
CA SER A 10 12.63 15.38 -10.23
C SER A 10 13.27 14.08 -10.70
N PHE A 11 13.68 14.00 -11.97
CA PHE A 11 14.31 12.81 -12.51
C PHE A 11 15.67 12.50 -11.84
N SER A 12 16.53 13.51 -11.69
CA SER A 12 17.85 13.33 -11.07
C SER A 12 17.75 13.01 -9.57
N SER A 13 16.84 13.65 -8.84
CA SER A 13 16.65 13.38 -7.40
C SER A 13 16.18 11.95 -7.15
N ILE A 14 15.22 11.43 -7.93
CA ILE A 14 14.76 10.04 -7.83
C ILE A 14 15.93 9.07 -8.10
N LEU A 15 16.72 9.32 -9.14
CA LEU A 15 17.84 8.46 -9.50
C LEU A 15 18.93 8.45 -8.42
N ILE A 16 19.22 9.60 -7.82
CA ILE A 16 20.16 9.72 -6.69
C ILE A 16 19.65 8.93 -5.48
N VAL A 17 18.37 9.07 -5.10
CA VAL A 17 17.80 8.33 -3.97
C VAL A 17 17.87 6.82 -4.19
N ILE A 18 17.49 6.36 -5.40
CA ILE A 18 17.56 4.93 -5.75
C ILE A 18 19.01 4.44 -5.66
N ALA A 19 19.97 5.18 -6.22
CA ALA A 19 21.38 4.81 -6.15
C ALA A 19 21.90 4.77 -4.70
N CYS A 20 21.54 5.76 -3.88
CA CYS A 20 21.95 5.84 -2.48
C CYS A 20 21.40 4.68 -1.64
N ILE A 21 20.20 4.16 -1.94
CA ILE A 21 19.63 3.02 -1.23
C ILE A 21 20.20 1.69 -1.75
N THR A 22 20.32 1.54 -3.07
CA THR A 22 20.69 0.26 -3.69
C THR A 22 22.18 -0.05 -3.63
N LEU A 23 23.06 0.96 -3.72
CA LEU A 23 24.51 0.75 -3.69
C LEU A 23 25.01 0.15 -2.36
N PRO A 24 24.60 0.63 -1.17
CA PRO A 24 25.00 0.02 0.10
C PRO A 24 24.50 -1.42 0.24
N ILE A 25 23.27 -1.70 -0.21
CA ILE A 25 22.68 -3.05 -0.19
C ILE A 25 23.50 -4.01 -1.05
N ALA A 26 23.91 -3.57 -2.25
CA ALA A 26 24.69 -4.39 -3.17
C ALA A 26 26.13 -4.66 -2.67
N LEU A 27 26.74 -3.70 -1.97
CA LEU A 27 28.12 -3.81 -1.50
C LEU A 27 28.27 -4.58 -0.19
N LYS A 28 27.29 -4.49 0.73
CA LYS A 28 27.33 -5.12 2.05
C LYS A 28 25.96 -5.66 2.46
N PRO A 29 25.50 -6.77 1.87
CA PRO A 29 24.14 -7.29 2.07
C PRO A 29 23.84 -7.67 3.52
N ASP A 30 24.76 -8.34 4.22
CA ASP A 30 24.51 -8.79 5.60
C ASP A 30 24.31 -7.63 6.57
N SER A 31 25.19 -6.61 6.48
CA SER A 31 25.08 -5.40 7.30
C SER A 31 23.84 -4.59 6.95
N ALA A 32 23.46 -4.54 5.66
CA ALA A 32 22.26 -3.85 5.22
C ALA A 32 21.00 -4.56 5.75
N ALA A 33 20.95 -5.89 5.76
CA ALA A 33 19.81 -6.65 6.27
C ALA A 33 19.57 -6.39 7.76
N VAL A 34 20.63 -6.39 8.59
CA VAL A 34 20.51 -6.05 10.02
C VAL A 34 19.99 -4.63 10.20
N PHE A 35 20.58 -3.66 9.50
CA PHE A 35 20.15 -2.26 9.58
C PHE A 35 18.69 -2.06 9.15
N ILE A 36 18.26 -2.72 8.07
CA ILE A 36 16.88 -2.70 7.60
C ILE A 36 15.95 -3.28 8.65
N GLN A 37 16.30 -4.41 9.26
CA GLN A 37 15.48 -5.05 10.29
C GLN A 37 15.34 -4.16 11.53
N GLU A 38 16.44 -3.58 12.04
CA GLU A 38 16.41 -2.68 13.19
C GLU A 38 15.57 -1.44 12.91
N THR A 39 15.75 -0.84 11.74
CA THR A 39 14.97 0.33 11.31
C THR A 39 13.49 -0.02 11.17
N TYR A 40 13.17 -1.16 10.56
CA TYR A 40 11.80 -1.65 10.42
C TYR A 40 11.14 -1.84 11.79
N GLN A 41 11.81 -2.52 12.73
CA GLN A 41 11.28 -2.71 14.08
C GLN A 41 11.10 -1.38 14.81
N GLY A 42 12.05 -0.43 14.67
CA GLY A 42 11.92 0.91 15.23
C GLY A 42 10.69 1.66 14.72
N ILE A 43 10.44 1.60 13.40
CA ILE A 43 9.25 2.21 12.78
C ILE A 43 7.97 1.52 13.25
N VAL A 44 7.92 0.19 13.26
CA VAL A 44 6.74 -0.57 13.70
C VAL A 44 6.41 -0.27 15.17
N ASN A 45 7.42 -0.20 16.03
CA ASN A 45 7.22 0.09 17.45
C ASN A 45 6.67 1.52 17.68
N LEU A 46 7.11 2.49 16.89
CA LEU A 46 6.70 3.89 17.05
C LEU A 46 5.36 4.20 16.35
N PHE A 47 5.16 3.69 15.13
CA PHE A 47 4.05 4.07 14.26
C PHE A 47 3.02 2.96 14.05
N GLY A 48 3.27 1.72 14.47
CA GLY A 48 2.40 0.57 14.16
C GLY A 48 0.97 0.76 14.67
N SER A 49 0.79 1.19 15.92
CA SER A 49 -0.53 1.45 16.50
C SER A 49 -1.24 2.62 15.80
N ALA A 50 -0.52 3.71 15.53
CA ALA A 50 -1.04 4.87 14.80
C ALA A 50 -1.48 4.49 13.38
N TYR A 51 -0.72 3.64 12.69
CA TYR A 51 -1.04 3.13 11.36
C TYR A 51 -2.36 2.32 11.36
N MET A 52 -2.54 1.42 12.34
CA MET A 52 -3.79 0.66 12.48
C MET A 52 -5.00 1.56 12.74
N VAL A 53 -4.87 2.52 13.67
CA VAL A 53 -5.94 3.48 13.97
C VAL A 53 -6.26 4.34 12.75
N PHE A 54 -5.24 4.81 12.03
CA PHE A 54 -5.42 5.59 10.82
C PHE A 54 -6.23 4.83 9.77
N GLY A 55 -5.93 3.53 9.55
CA GLY A 55 -6.71 2.69 8.65
C GLY A 55 -8.19 2.62 9.02
N ILE A 56 -8.50 2.41 10.30
CA ILE A 56 -9.89 2.39 10.81
C ILE A 56 -10.56 3.76 10.61
N VAL A 57 -9.86 4.84 10.95
CA VAL A 57 -10.37 6.22 10.79
C VAL A 57 -10.65 6.54 9.32
N THR A 58 -9.76 6.16 8.41
CA THR A 58 -9.97 6.34 6.97
C THR A 58 -11.18 5.55 6.48
N LEU A 59 -11.35 4.30 6.91
CA LEU A 59 -12.53 3.50 6.55
C LEU A 59 -13.82 4.17 7.03
N VAL A 60 -13.87 4.57 8.30
CA VAL A 60 -15.03 5.28 8.87
C VAL A 60 -15.29 6.58 8.12
N PHE A 61 -14.24 7.36 7.83
CA PHE A 61 -14.35 8.60 7.07
C PHE A 61 -14.94 8.38 5.67
N LEU A 62 -14.49 7.36 4.94
CA LEU A 62 -15.02 7.01 3.62
C LEU A 62 -16.48 6.57 3.68
N LEU A 63 -16.86 5.77 4.70
CA LEU A 63 -18.26 5.39 4.91
C LEU A 63 -19.13 6.62 5.21
N VAL A 64 -18.67 7.52 6.07
CA VAL A 64 -19.36 8.78 6.36
C VAL A 64 -19.51 9.60 5.08
N LEU A 65 -18.47 9.73 4.27
CA LEU A 65 -18.57 10.44 2.99
C LEU A 65 -19.60 9.80 2.07
N ALA A 66 -19.57 8.48 1.91
CA ALA A 66 -20.49 7.73 1.04
C ALA A 66 -21.96 7.92 1.43
N PHE A 67 -22.28 7.88 2.73
CA PHE A 67 -23.66 8.05 3.22
C PHE A 67 -24.08 9.50 3.48
N SER A 68 -23.13 10.44 3.52
CA SER A 68 -23.42 11.85 3.72
C SER A 68 -23.98 12.53 2.46
N LYS A 69 -24.36 13.80 2.61
CA LYS A 69 -24.69 14.69 1.47
C LYS A 69 -23.58 14.79 0.42
N TYR A 70 -22.33 14.55 0.81
CA TYR A 70 -21.17 14.65 -0.09
C TYR A 70 -21.06 13.43 -1.02
N GLY A 71 -21.60 12.27 -0.65
CA GLY A 71 -21.63 11.09 -1.52
C GLY A 71 -22.50 11.27 -2.78
N LYS A 72 -23.40 12.27 -2.79
CA LYS A 72 -24.22 12.64 -3.95
C LYS A 72 -23.52 13.63 -4.89
N PHE A 73 -22.32 14.10 -4.54
CA PHE A 73 -21.60 15.07 -5.34
C PHE A 73 -20.94 14.39 -6.55
N VAL A 74 -21.25 14.87 -7.76
CA VAL A 74 -20.68 14.34 -9.00
C VAL A 74 -19.37 15.07 -9.31
N LEU A 75 -18.27 14.30 -9.36
CA LEU A 75 -16.96 14.79 -9.77
C LEU A 75 -16.97 15.07 -11.28
N GLY A 76 -16.75 16.33 -11.67
CA GLY A 76 -16.79 16.78 -13.07
C GLY A 76 -17.90 17.80 -13.37
N GLY A 77 -18.90 17.91 -12.49
CA GLY A 77 -20.04 18.83 -12.65
C GLY A 77 -21.38 18.10 -12.64
N LYS A 78 -22.49 18.86 -12.52
CA LYS A 78 -23.84 18.28 -12.42
C LYS A 78 -24.32 17.64 -13.72
N ASP A 79 -23.82 18.12 -14.86
CA ASP A 79 -24.23 17.67 -16.19
C ASP A 79 -23.30 16.60 -16.77
N THR A 80 -22.31 16.15 -16.00
CA THR A 80 -21.35 15.14 -16.44
C THR A 80 -21.93 13.74 -16.31
N THR A 81 -21.87 12.98 -17.39
CA THR A 81 -22.22 11.55 -17.40
C THR A 81 -20.98 10.68 -17.20
N PRO A 82 -21.12 9.47 -16.61
CA PRO A 82 -20.02 8.52 -16.52
C PRO A 82 -19.43 8.20 -17.91
N GLU A 83 -18.11 8.21 -18.03
CA GLU A 83 -17.40 7.87 -19.27
C GLU A 83 -17.42 6.35 -19.54
N PHE A 84 -17.44 5.56 -18.46
CA PHE A 84 -17.49 4.09 -18.50
C PHE A 84 -18.76 3.58 -17.83
N ASP A 85 -19.28 2.46 -18.32
CA ASP A 85 -20.37 1.76 -17.64
C ASP A 85 -19.91 1.19 -16.27
N ASN A 86 -20.88 0.84 -15.43
CA ASN A 86 -20.59 0.39 -14.07
C ASN A 86 -19.75 -0.89 -14.01
N PHE A 87 -19.88 -1.79 -15.00
CA PHE A 87 -19.14 -3.04 -15.03
C PHE A 87 -17.67 -2.81 -15.43
N SER A 88 -17.45 -2.00 -16.46
CA SER A 88 -16.12 -1.59 -16.92
C SER A 88 -15.41 -0.80 -15.83
N TRP A 89 -16.11 0.14 -15.18
CA TRP A 89 -15.57 0.90 -14.05
C TRP A 89 -15.17 0.01 -12.87
N ALA A 90 -16.03 -0.93 -12.46
CA ALA A 90 -15.70 -1.87 -11.38
C ALA A 90 -14.51 -2.78 -11.76
N SER A 91 -14.43 -3.20 -13.02
CA SER A 91 -13.31 -3.99 -13.54
C SER A 91 -12.00 -3.21 -13.51
N MET A 92 -12.02 -1.91 -13.82
CA MET A 92 -10.84 -1.05 -13.72
C MET A 92 -10.36 -0.89 -12.27
N LEU A 93 -11.29 -0.74 -11.31
CA LEU A 93 -10.94 -0.69 -9.89
C LEU A 93 -10.32 -2.00 -9.39
N PHE A 94 -10.86 -3.14 -9.83
CA PHE A 94 -10.32 -4.44 -9.48
C PHE A 94 -8.91 -4.65 -10.05
N CYS A 95 -8.71 -4.28 -11.32
CA CYS A 95 -7.41 -4.37 -11.99
C CYS A 95 -6.36 -3.42 -11.39
N SER A 96 -6.76 -2.19 -11.00
CA SER A 96 -5.83 -1.24 -10.38
C SER A 96 -5.46 -1.60 -8.94
N GLY A 97 -6.35 -2.29 -8.21
CA GLY A 97 -6.14 -2.69 -6.82
C GLY A 97 -5.34 -3.99 -6.65
N ILE A 98 -5.35 -4.90 -7.63
CA ILE A 98 -4.69 -6.20 -7.51
C ILE A 98 -3.27 -6.13 -8.09
N GLY A 99 -2.29 -6.16 -7.19
CA GLY A 99 -0.88 -6.29 -7.54
C GLY A 99 -0.32 -7.69 -7.30
N GLY A 100 0.93 -7.93 -7.74
CA GLY A 100 1.63 -9.20 -7.52
C GLY A 100 1.78 -9.59 -6.04
N GLY A 101 1.74 -8.61 -5.13
CA GLY A 101 1.75 -8.86 -3.68
C GLY A 101 0.57 -9.72 -3.20
N ILE A 102 -0.65 -9.47 -3.70
CA ILE A 102 -1.84 -10.25 -3.32
C ILE A 102 -1.72 -11.67 -3.86
N LEU A 103 -1.20 -11.86 -5.09
CA LEU A 103 -1.01 -13.18 -5.68
C LEU A 103 0.01 -14.02 -4.89
N TYR A 104 1.10 -13.39 -4.42
CA TYR A 104 2.08 -14.06 -3.58
C TYR A 104 1.51 -14.41 -2.20
N TRP A 105 0.99 -13.41 -1.47
CA TRP A 105 0.53 -13.58 -0.10
C TRP A 105 -0.71 -14.48 0.01
N SER A 106 -1.64 -14.43 -0.95
CA SER A 106 -2.84 -15.28 -0.93
C SER A 106 -2.55 -16.79 -0.86
N GLY A 107 -1.43 -17.24 -1.44
CA GLY A 107 -1.03 -18.66 -1.41
C GLY A 107 -0.31 -19.07 -0.13
N VAL A 108 0.36 -18.15 0.56
CA VAL A 108 1.28 -18.46 1.68
C VAL A 108 0.83 -17.93 3.04
N GLU A 109 -0.05 -16.94 3.07
CA GLU A 109 -0.46 -16.24 4.29
C GLU A 109 -1.11 -17.17 5.32
N TRP A 110 -1.96 -18.10 4.87
CA TRP A 110 -2.56 -19.09 5.77
C TRP A 110 -1.50 -19.94 6.47
N ALA A 111 -0.47 -20.38 5.73
CA ALA A 111 0.61 -21.19 6.29
C ALA A 111 1.46 -20.37 7.25
N TYR A 112 1.64 -19.08 6.98
CA TYR A 112 2.32 -18.16 7.88
C TYR A 112 1.59 -18.07 9.22
N TYR A 113 0.27 -17.87 9.23
CA TYR A 113 -0.50 -17.78 10.48
C TYR A 113 -0.60 -19.10 11.23
N VAL A 114 -0.61 -20.24 10.55
CA VAL A 114 -0.60 -21.55 11.21
C VAL A 114 0.76 -21.83 11.90
N ASN A 115 1.86 -21.40 11.29
CA ASN A 115 3.21 -21.60 11.83
C ASN A 115 3.61 -20.56 12.88
N GLN A 116 3.06 -19.35 12.80
CA GLN A 116 3.31 -18.24 13.73
C GLN A 116 1.99 -17.62 14.15
N PRO A 117 1.18 -18.34 14.93
CA PRO A 117 -0.14 -17.87 15.27
C PRO A 117 -0.06 -16.64 16.18
N PRO A 118 -0.97 -15.66 15.98
CA PRO A 118 -1.04 -14.50 16.85
C PRO A 118 -1.50 -14.93 18.26
N PHE A 119 -1.36 -14.03 19.22
CA PHE A 119 -1.87 -14.19 20.60
C PHE A 119 -1.20 -15.31 21.43
N GLY A 120 -0.06 -15.83 20.97
CA GLY A 120 0.75 -16.79 21.75
C GLY A 120 0.23 -18.21 21.73
N LEU A 121 -0.55 -18.58 20.70
CA LEU A 121 -0.98 -19.97 20.49
C LEU A 121 0.19 -20.85 20.06
N GLU A 122 0.06 -22.16 20.25
CA GLU A 122 1.08 -23.12 19.80
C GLU A 122 1.01 -23.29 18.28
N PRO A 123 2.15 -23.25 17.57
CA PRO A 123 2.19 -23.54 16.13
C PRO A 123 1.57 -24.90 15.80
N LEU A 124 0.80 -24.97 14.71
CA LEU A 124 0.13 -26.20 14.24
C LEU A 124 -0.86 -26.84 15.23
N SER A 125 -1.31 -26.10 16.25
CA SER A 125 -2.39 -26.54 17.14
C SER A 125 -3.72 -26.71 16.38
N GLN A 126 -4.59 -27.58 16.89
CA GLN A 126 -5.90 -27.89 16.29
C GLN A 126 -7.02 -26.94 16.77
N ASP A 127 -6.70 -26.05 17.70
CA ASP A 127 -7.59 -25.07 18.33
C ASP A 127 -7.54 -23.72 17.60
#